data_AF-A0A7Y9ELU6-F1
#
_entry.id   AF-A0A7Y9ELU6-F1
#
_cell.length_a   1.000
_cell.length_b   1.000
_cell.length_c   1.000
_cell.angle_alpha   90.00
_cell.angle_beta   90.00
_cell.angle_gamma   90.00
#
_symmetry.space_group_name_H-M   'P 1'
#
loop_
_entity.id
_entity.type
_entity.pdbx_description
1 polymer ?
#
loop_
_entity_poly.entity_id
_entity_poly.type
_entity_poly.pdbx_seq_one_letter_code
_entity_poly.pdbx_strand_id
1 'polypeptide(L)'
;MTSEQAPRDTAVIDPVPIRVLEARRIQDHYGGTAVWFGYFTRSWWALLPEARLVEGTTPERLGAAIAAARGGVASLDPERQRERDRARRAGRP
;
A
#
# COMPACT_ATOMS: atom_id res chain seq x y z
N MET A 1 9.49 -54.54 -9.92
CA MET A 1 8.50 -53.45 -9.70
C MET A 1 9.27 -52.23 -9.21
N THR A 2 9.79 -51.44 -10.14
CA THR A 2 10.49 -50.19 -9.86
C THR A 2 9.51 -49.07 -10.10
N SER A 3 8.99 -48.48 -9.01
CA SER A 3 8.23 -47.24 -9.09
C SER A 3 9.20 -46.13 -9.47
N GLU A 4 9.14 -45.70 -10.72
CA GLU A 4 9.88 -44.56 -11.25
C GLU A 4 9.33 -43.29 -10.60
N GLN A 5 10.05 -42.78 -9.61
CA GLN A 5 9.71 -41.54 -8.93
C GLN A 5 9.97 -40.39 -9.92
N ALA A 6 8.91 -39.88 -10.55
CA ALA A 6 9.02 -38.71 -11.43
C ALA A 6 9.73 -37.55 -10.71
N PRO A 7 10.75 -36.92 -11.32
CA PRO A 7 11.41 -35.79 -10.70
C PRO A 7 10.38 -34.66 -10.55
N ARG A 8 10.23 -34.15 -9.32
CA ARG A 8 9.36 -33.00 -9.03
C ARG A 8 9.97 -31.78 -9.72
N ASP A 9 9.49 -31.49 -10.91
CA ASP A 9 9.81 -30.31 -11.72
C ASP A 9 9.17 -29.06 -11.11
N THR A 10 9.54 -28.75 -9.87
CA THR A 10 9.10 -27.56 -9.15
C THR A 10 10.31 -26.71 -8.88
N ALA A 11 10.48 -25.63 -9.66
CA ALA A 11 11.51 -24.63 -9.39
C ALA A 11 11.27 -24.01 -8.01
N VAL A 12 12.31 -24.00 -7.18
CA VAL A 12 12.32 -23.22 -5.94
C VAL A 12 12.52 -21.77 -6.31
N ILE A 13 11.46 -20.98 -6.21
CA ILE A 13 11.51 -19.53 -6.44
C ILE A 13 11.81 -18.85 -5.11
N ASP A 14 12.89 -18.08 -5.05
CA ASP A 14 13.11 -17.13 -3.95
C ASP A 14 12.13 -15.95 -4.12
N PRO A 15 11.18 -15.73 -3.19
CA PRO A 15 10.23 -14.63 -3.30
C PRO A 15 10.84 -13.27 -2.91
N VAL A 16 12.03 -13.22 -2.32
CA VAL A 16 12.65 -11.97 -1.81
C VAL A 16 12.85 -10.96 -2.95
N PRO A 17 13.46 -11.28 -4.10
CA PRO A 17 13.67 -10.31 -5.17
C PRO A 17 12.35 -9.80 -5.76
N ILE A 18 11.34 -10.67 -5.86
CA ILE A 18 10.00 -10.30 -6.34
C ILE A 18 9.38 -9.24 -5.42
N ARG A 19 9.45 -9.46 -4.10
CA ARG A 19 8.92 -8.52 -3.10
C ARG A 19 9.68 -7.20 -3.09
N VAL A 20 11.00 -7.21 -3.28
CA VAL A 20 11.81 -5.99 -3.37
C VAL A 20 11.43 -5.17 -4.60
N LEU A 21 11.26 -5.81 -5.76
CA LEU A 21 10.83 -5.14 -6.98
C LEU A 21 9.43 -4.53 -6.82
N GLU A 22 8.52 -5.28 -6.20
CA GLU A 22 7.15 -4.81 -5.98
C GLU A 22 7.09 -3.66 -4.98
N ALA A 23 7.88 -3.72 -3.89
CA ALA A 23 8.02 -2.60 -2.96
C ALA A 23 8.46 -1.30 -3.66
N ARG A 24 9.45 -1.40 -4.55
CA ARG A 24 9.94 -0.25 -5.34
C ARG A 24 8.86 0.30 -6.25
N ARG A 25 8.11 -0.55 -6.97
CA ARG A 25 7.00 -0.11 -7.83
C ARG A 25 5.93 0.66 -7.05
N ILE A 26 5.53 0.16 -5.89
CA ILE A 26 4.57 0.85 -5.01
C ILE A 26 5.17 2.19 -4.55
N GLN A 27 6.45 2.20 -4.17
CA GLN A 27 7.14 3.41 -3.74
C GLN A 27 7.16 4.47 -4.85
N ASP A 28 7.47 4.09 -6.09
CA ASP A 28 7.53 5.00 -7.23
C ASP A 28 6.14 5.52 -7.62
N HIS A 29 5.13 4.65 -7.62
CA HIS A 29 3.77 5.02 -8.02
C HIS A 29 3.08 5.91 -6.97
N TYR A 30 3.24 5.57 -5.70
CA TYR A 30 2.59 6.28 -4.61
C TYR A 30 3.51 7.25 -3.90
N GLY A 31 4.79 7.41 -4.22
CA GLY A 31 5.69 8.34 -3.53
C GLY A 31 5.80 8.10 -2.01
N GLY A 32 5.76 6.84 -1.56
CA GLY A 32 6.02 6.49 -0.16
C GLY A 32 7.49 6.73 0.20
N THR A 33 7.81 7.08 1.44
CA THR A 33 9.21 7.29 1.85
C THR A 33 9.95 5.96 1.96
N ALA A 34 9.25 4.91 2.43
CA ALA A 34 9.74 3.55 2.46
C ALA A 34 8.56 2.57 2.34
N VAL A 35 8.70 1.55 1.50
CA VAL A 35 7.74 0.46 1.34
C VAL A 35 8.44 -0.88 1.51
N TRP A 36 7.83 -1.83 2.23
CA TRP A 36 8.41 -3.16 2.43
C TRP A 36 7.35 -4.24 2.70
N PHE A 37 7.76 -5.51 2.58
CA PHE A 37 6.96 -6.66 3.00
C PHE A 37 7.46 -7.20 4.34
N GLY A 38 6.56 -7.30 5.33
CA GLY A 38 6.84 -7.90 6.62
C GLY A 38 6.74 -9.42 6.57
N TYR A 39 7.85 -10.13 6.71
CA TYR A 39 7.87 -11.61 6.63
C TYR A 39 7.04 -12.29 7.72
N PHE A 40 7.08 -11.76 8.95
CA PHE A 40 6.34 -12.32 10.08
C PHE A 40 4.84 -11.98 10.04
N THR A 41 4.49 -10.77 9.63
CA THR A 41 3.09 -10.31 9.54
C THR A 41 2.41 -10.73 8.24
N ARG A 42 3.20 -11.09 7.23
CA ARG A 42 2.75 -11.38 5.86
C ARG A 42 1.96 -10.24 5.22
N SER A 43 2.29 -9.01 5.62
CA SER A 43 1.64 -7.79 5.14
C SER A 43 2.64 -6.84 4.48
N TRP A 44 2.12 -6.00 3.60
CA TRP A 44 2.81 -4.85 3.04
C TRP A 44 2.68 -3.65 3.95
N TRP A 45 3.76 -2.87 4.05
CA TRP A 45 3.85 -1.71 4.91
C TRP A 45 4.41 -0.54 4.12
N ALA A 46 3.91 0.66 4.43
CA ALA A 46 4.50 1.90 3.95
C ALA A 46 4.63 2.91 5.09
N LEU A 47 5.79 3.55 5.15
CA LEU A 47 6.00 4.75 5.96
C LEU A 47 5.77 5.97 5.08
N LEU A 48 4.77 6.75 5.45
CA LEU A 48 4.41 8.01 4.81
C LEU A 48 5.07 9.19 5.54
N PRO A 49 5.01 10.41 4.97
CA PRO A 49 5.31 11.64 5.69
C PRO A 49 4.56 11.74 7.03
N GLU A 50 5.02 12.64 7.90
CA GLU A 50 4.53 12.80 9.28
C GLU A 50 4.59 11.53 10.14
N ALA A 51 5.51 10.60 9.81
CA ALA A 51 5.71 9.33 10.52
C ALA A 51 4.45 8.44 10.58
N ARG A 52 3.57 8.53 9.57
CA ARG A 52 2.37 7.70 9.50
C ARG A 52 2.66 6.34 8.87
N LEU A 53 2.35 5.28 9.61
CA LEU A 53 2.48 3.89 9.16
C LEU A 53 1.14 3.38 8.62
N VAL A 54 1.15 2.75 7.44
CA VAL A 54 -0.03 2.10 6.85
C VAL A 54 0.29 0.67 6.43
N GLU A 55 -0.73 -0.19 6.50
CA GLU A 55 -0.64 -1.62 6.23
C GLU A 55 -1.61 -2.03 5.10
N GLY A 56 -1.23 -3.03 4.32
CA GLY A 56 -2.14 -3.75 3.43
C GLY A 56 -1.73 -5.21 3.25
N THR A 57 -2.71 -6.13 3.22
CA THR A 57 -2.45 -7.56 3.02
C THR A 57 -1.99 -7.90 1.59
N THR A 58 -2.17 -6.99 0.65
CA THR A 58 -1.71 -7.08 -0.75
C THR A 58 -1.15 -5.73 -1.20
N PRO A 59 -0.34 -5.68 -2.28
CA PRO A 59 0.14 -4.43 -2.86
C PRO A 59 -0.97 -3.42 -3.16
N GLU A 60 -2.09 -3.89 -3.72
CA GLU A 60 -3.23 -3.06 -4.11
C GLU A 60 -3.93 -2.49 -2.89
N ARG A 61 -4.09 -3.31 -1.83
CA ARG A 61 -4.66 -2.85 -0.56
C ARG A 61 -3.77 -1.83 0.14
N LEU A 62 -2.46 -2.01 0.08
CA LEU A 62 -1.53 -1.01 0.58
C LEU A 62 -1.66 0.30 -0.22
N GLY A 63 -1.72 0.22 -1.55
CA GLY A 63 -1.93 1.39 -2.42
C GLY A 63 -3.21 2.15 -2.07
N ALA A 64 -4.32 1.44 -1.86
CA ALA A 64 -5.58 2.05 -1.41
C ALA A 64 -5.46 2.69 -0.02
N ALA A 65 -4.78 2.05 0.93
CA ALA A 65 -4.55 2.59 2.27
C ALA A 65 -3.68 3.86 2.23
N ILE A 66 -2.64 3.91 1.38
CA ILE A 66 -1.81 5.09 1.15
C ILE A 66 -2.65 6.24 0.59
N ALA A 67 -3.46 5.96 -0.45
CA ALA A 67 -4.33 6.96 -1.06
C ALA A 67 -5.34 7.54 -0.05
N ALA A 68 -5.99 6.67 0.74
CA ALA A 68 -6.92 7.08 1.79
C ALA A 68 -6.24 7.90 2.89
N ALA A 69 -5.03 7.49 3.32
CA ALA A 69 -4.27 8.22 4.32
C ALA A 69 -3.98 9.66 3.90
N ARG A 70 -3.64 9.88 2.62
CA ARG A 70 -3.40 11.21 2.06
C ARG A 70 -4.66 12.02 1.84
N GLY A 71 -5.73 11.39 1.37
CA GLY A 71 -7.03 12.04 1.24
C GLY A 71 -7.58 12.55 2.58
N GLY A 72 -7.22 11.90 3.69
CA GLY A 72 -7.55 12.34 5.04
C GLY A 72 -6.81 13.61 5.51
N VAL A 73 -5.63 13.92 4.95
CA VAL A 73 -4.85 15.12 5.31
C VAL A 73 -5.46 16.39 4.71
N ALA A 74 -6.20 16.30 3.60
CA ALA A 74 -6.97 17.43 3.07
C ALA A 74 -8.06 17.94 4.04
N SER A 75 -8.38 17.17 5.09
CA SER A 75 -9.35 17.52 6.13
C SER A 75 -8.71 18.07 7.41
N LEU A 76 -7.38 18.15 7.52
CA LEU A 76 -6.70 18.66 8.72
C LEU A 76 -6.58 20.20 8.75
N ASP A 77 -7.07 20.88 7.72
CA ASP A 77 -7.28 22.32 7.74
C ASP A 77 -8.77 22.61 8.03
N PRO A 78 -9.12 22.96 9.28
CA PRO A 78 -10.50 23.24 9.66
C PRO A 78 -11.08 24.40 8.84
N GLU A 79 -10.27 25.35 8.37
CA GLU A 79 -10.72 26.48 7.57
C GLU A 79 -11.09 26.05 6.15
N ARG A 80 -10.28 25.19 5.50
CA ARG A 80 -10.66 24.60 4.20
C ARG A 80 -11.89 23.71 4.27
N GLN A 81 -12.07 23.00 5.38
CA GLN A 81 -13.26 22.19 5.61
C GLN A 81 -14.51 23.08 5.76
N ARG A 82 -14.41 24.16 6.56
CA ARG A 82 -15.46 25.18 6.70
C ARG A 82 -15.81 25.85 5.38
N GLU A 83 -14.80 26.17 4.56
CA GLU A 83 -15.00 26.80 3.26
C GLU A 83 -15.73 25.86 2.28
N ARG A 84 -15.36 24.58 2.23
CA ARG A 84 -16.09 23.54 1.47
C ARG A 84 -17.53 23.38 1.96
N ASP A 85 -17.75 23.37 3.26
CA ASP A 85 -19.09 23.23 3.85
C ASP A 85 -19.95 24.46 3.57
N ARG A 86 -19.36 25.67 3.57
CA ARG A 86 -20.01 26.92 3.16
C ARG A 86 -20.35 26.91 1.68
N ALA A 87 -19.44 26.49 0.81
CA ALA A 87 -19.67 26.37 -0.62
C ALA A 87 -20.80 25.37 -0.95
N ARG A 88 -20.88 24.25 -0.22
CA ARG A 88 -21.98 23.27 -0.35
C ARG A 88 -23.32 23.83 0.10
N ARG A 89 -23.36 24.67 1.15
CA ARG A 89 -24.59 25.33 1.61
C ARG A 89 -25.03 26.46 0.66
N ALA A 90 -24.09 27.17 0.06
CA ALA A 90 -24.37 28.26 -0.87
C ALA A 90 -24.79 27.79 -2.27
N GLY A 91 -24.41 26.56 -2.66
CA GLY A 91 -24.71 25.98 -3.98
C GLY A 91 -25.97 25.10 -4.05
N ARG A 92 -26.82 25.10 -3.02
CA ARG A 92 -28.08 24.33 -3.02
C ARG A 92 -29.24 25.31 -3.29
N PRO A 93 -29.98 25.18 -4.42
CA PRO A 93 -31.12 26.03 -4.72
C PRO A 93 -32.25 25.84 -3.70
#